data_AF-A0A6L3X516-F1
#
_entry.id   AF-A0A6L3X516-F1
#
_cell.length_a   1.000
_cell.length_b   1.000
_cell.length_c   1.000
_cell.angle_alpha   90.00
_cell.angle_beta   90.00
_cell.angle_gamma   90.00
#
_symmetry.space_group_name_H-M   'P 1'
#
loop_
_entity.id
_entity.type
_entity.pdbx_description
1 polymer ?
#
loop_
_entity_poly.entity_id
_entity_poly.type
_entity_poly.pdbx_seq_one_letter_code
_entity_poly.pdbx_strand_id
1 'polypeptide(L)' 'KRRDQAIAARREAQEARGDKAWTPKDRQREVSFALRAYASLATSADKGAVRDKSKLGG' A
#
# COMPACT_ATOMS: atom_id res chain seq x y z
N LYS A 1 -23.58 -11.06 -4.25
CA LYS A 1 -24.40 -10.25 -3.32
C LYS A 1 -23.84 -10.22 -1.88
N ARG A 2 -23.82 -11.31 -1.11
CA ARG A 2 -23.24 -11.28 0.27
C ARG A 2 -21.74 -10.96 0.30
N ARG A 3 -20.98 -11.44 -0.68
CA ARG A 3 -19.53 -11.16 -0.79
C ARG A 3 -19.25 -9.68 -1.01
N ASP A 4 -19.99 -9.05 -1.93
CA ASP A 4 -19.83 -7.64 -2.28
C ASP A 4 -20.18 -6.75 -1.07
N GLN A 5 -21.26 -7.09 -0.37
CA GLN A 5 -21.65 -6.43 0.89
C GLN A 5 -20.56 -6.56 1.97
N ALA A 6 -19.94 -7.73 2.10
CA ALA A 6 -18.87 -7.94 3.07
C ALA A 6 -17.55 -7.22 2.71
N ILE A 7 -17.29 -6.96 1.42
CA ILE A 7 -16.16 -6.13 1.00
C ILE A 7 -16.46 -4.66 1.24
N ALA A 8 -17.68 -4.20 0.92
CA ALA A 8 -18.13 -2.84 1.19
C ALA A 8 -18.03 -2.50 2.69
N ALA A 9 -18.55 -3.36 3.57
CA ALA A 9 -18.47 -3.14 5.02
C ALA A 9 -17.03 -3.06 5.55
N ARG A 10 -16.11 -3.87 5.01
CA ARG A 10 -14.68 -3.79 5.38
C ARG A 10 -14.04 -2.49 4.91
N ARG A 11 -14.44 -2.00 3.74
CA ARG A 11 -13.97 -0.73 3.19
C ARG A 11 -14.44 0.43 4.04
N GLU A 12 -15.73 0.48 4.38
CA GLU A 12 -16.31 1.49 5.28
C GLU A 12 -15.62 1.51 6.64
N ALA A 13 -15.42 0.33 7.26
CA ALA A 13 -14.71 0.22 8.52
C ALA A 13 -13.25 0.72 8.44
N GLN A 14 -12.62 0.60 7.26
CA GLN A 14 -11.26 1.07 7.05
C GLN A 14 -11.20 2.57 6.76
N GLU A 15 -12.16 3.10 6.00
CA GLU A 15 -12.30 4.54 5.75
C GLU A 15 -12.62 5.31 7.04
N ALA A 16 -13.40 4.72 7.95
CA ALA A 16 -13.68 5.28 9.29
C ALA A 16 -12.42 5.45 10.17
N ARG A 17 -11.29 4.81 9.84
CA ARG A 17 -10.00 5.01 10.55
C ARG A 17 -9.27 6.28 10.14
N GLY A 18 -9.76 7.05 9.16
CA GLY A 18 -9.17 8.32 8.72
C GLY A 18 -7.73 8.16 8.24
N ASP A 19 -6.80 8.95 8.79
CA ASP A 19 -5.37 8.93 8.41
C ASP A 19 -4.69 7.57 8.66
N LYS A 20 -5.27 6.75 9.54
CA LYS A 20 -4.80 5.39 9.81
C LYS A 20 -5.50 4.35 8.94
N ALA A 21 -6.30 4.76 7.96
CA ALA A 21 -6.87 3.86 6.96
C ALA A 21 -5.75 3.19 6.16
N TRP A 22 -6.01 1.94 5.75
CA TRP A 22 -5.09 1.07 5.00
C TRP A 22 -3.69 0.83 5.61
N THR A 23 -3.46 1.24 6.87
CA THR A 23 -2.19 1.00 7.57
C THR A 23 -2.27 -0.20 8.54
N PRO A 24 -1.14 -0.90 8.77
CA PRO A 24 -1.02 -1.92 9.82
C PRO A 24 -1.30 -1.33 11.22
N LYS A 25 -1.91 -2.10 12.13
CA LYS A 25 -2.25 -1.64 13.48
C LYS A 25 -1.05 -1.62 14.43
N ASP A 26 -0.32 -2.73 14.52
CA ASP A 26 0.70 -2.95 15.57
C ASP A 26 2.10 -3.26 15.01
N ARG A 27 2.39 -2.81 13.78
CA ARG A 27 3.68 -3.13 13.12
C ARG A 27 4.79 -2.18 13.61
N GLN A 28 5.73 -2.70 14.39
CA GLN A 28 6.96 -2.01 14.77
C GLN A 28 8.13 -2.52 13.92
N ARG A 29 8.48 -1.79 12.85
CA ARG A 29 9.65 -2.07 12.02
C ARG A 29 10.31 -0.77 11.60
N GLU A 30 11.61 -0.67 11.77
CA GLU A 30 12.39 0.41 11.20
C GLU A 30 12.56 0.19 9.69
N VAL A 31 12.19 1.20 8.91
CA VAL A 31 12.33 1.18 7.44
C VAL A 31 13.42 2.17 7.07
N SER A 32 14.56 1.64 6.62
CA SER A 32 15.72 2.42 6.21
C SER A 32 15.40 3.33 5.02
N PHE A 33 16.18 4.40 4.86
CA PHE A 33 16.03 5.32 3.74
C PHE A 33 16.11 4.61 2.38
N ALA A 34 17.09 3.72 2.21
CA ALA A 34 17.26 2.94 0.98
C ALA A 34 16.01 2.09 0.67
N LEU A 35 15.38 1.50 1.70
CA LEU A 35 14.18 0.69 1.51
C LEU A 35 12.96 1.55 1.15
N ARG A 36 12.85 2.77 1.72
CA ARG A 36 11.81 3.74 1.32
C ARG A 36 11.99 4.17 -0.14
N ALA A 37 13.21 4.51 -0.54
CA ALA A 37 13.51 4.91 -1.91
C ALA A 37 13.21 3.78 -2.91
N TYR A 38 13.59 2.54 -2.59
CA TYR A 38 13.26 1.37 -3.39
C TYR A 38 11.74 1.22 -3.58
N ALA A 39 10.97 1.35 -2.50
CA ALA A 39 9.53 1.16 -2.53
C ALA A 39 8.81 2.19 -3.43
N SER A 40 9.33 3.42 -3.52
CA SER A 40 8.77 4.46 -4.42
C SER A 40 8.89 4.08 -5.90
N LEU A 41 9.89 3.28 -6.26
CA LEU A 41 10.19 2.89 -7.65
C LEU A 41 9.58 1.55 -8.03
N ALA A 42 9.36 0.64 -7.08
CA ALA A 42 8.89 -0.71 -7.36
C ALA A 42 7.46 -0.72 -7.92
N THR A 43 7.24 -1.47 -9.00
CA THR A 43 5.90 -1.74 -9.53
C THR A 43 5.23 -2.91 -8.82
N SER A 44 3.95 -3.11 -9.08
CA SER A 44 3.20 -4.25 -8.56
C SER A 44 3.77 -5.59 -9.06
N ALA A 45 3.55 -6.65 -8.27
CA ALA A 45 4.12 -7.99 -8.49
C ALA A 45 3.54 -8.68 -9.73
N ASP A 46 2.29 -8.38 -10.10
CA ASP A 46 1.66 -8.82 -11.37
C ASP A 46 2.42 -8.30 -12.60
N LYS A 47 3.13 -7.18 -12.47
CA LYS A 47 3.99 -6.59 -13.52
C LYS A 47 5.46 -6.99 -13.39
N GLY A 48 5.77 -7.96 -12.53
CA GLY A 48 7.13 -8.46 -12.30
C GLY A 48 7.95 -7.66 -11.29
N ALA A 49 7.34 -6.74 -10.53
CA ALA A 49 8.01 -5.94 -9.50
C ALA A 49 9.25 -5.17 -9.98
N VAL A 50 9.26 -4.80 -11.27
CA VAL A 50 10.34 -4.02 -11.87
C VAL A 50 10.36 -2.59 -11.32
N ARG A 51 11.49 -1.90 -11.46
CA ARG A 51 11.65 -0.52 -11.00
C ARG A 51 11.28 0.44 -12.12
N ASP A 52 10.31 1.31 -11.86
CA ASP A 52 9.87 2.33 -12.80
C ASP A 52 10.87 3.48 -12.84
N LYS A 53 11.63 3.56 -13.94
CA LYS A 53 12.65 4.60 -14.16
C LYS A 53 12.05 5.99 -14.38
N SER A 54 10.79 6.09 -14.81
CA SER A 54 10.14 7.39 -15.04
C SER A 54 10.02 8.21 -13.75
N LYS A 55 10.02 7.53 -12.59
CA LYS A 55 9.95 8.14 -11.26
C LYS A 55 11.26 8.73 -10.74
N LEU A 56 12.37 8.56 -11.49
CA LEU A 56 13.68 9.10 -11.11
C LEU A 56 13.91 10.54 -11.63
N GLY A 57 12.93 11.13 -12.33
CA GLY A 57 13.12 12.37 -13.09
C GLY A 57 13.76 12.04 -14.44
N GLY A 58 13.12 12.50 -15.51
CA GLY A 58 13.70 12.48 -16.85
C GLY A 58 14.78 13.55 -17.00
#